data_AF-A0A5J4VAF3-F1
#
_entry.id   AF-A0A5J4VAF3-F1
#
_cell.length_a   1.000
_cell.length_b   1.000
_cell.length_c   1.000
_cell.angle_alpha   90.00
_cell.angle_beta   90.00
_cell.angle_gamma   90.00
#
_symmetry.space_group_name_H-M   'P 1'
#
loop_
_entity.id
_entity.type
_entity.pdbx_description
1 polymer ?
#
loop_
_entity_poly.entity_id
_entity_poly.type
_entity_poly.pdbx_seq_one_letter_code
_entity_poly.pdbx_strand_id
1 'polypeptide(L)'
;MIVASGSEIRVKSCSFNDCYSGQNGGGLFIQIQTSNMETAAYLQDVYILGCSSQWNGGGIYIEAQINTTLSLTGEFMFDNCSSVGDNFNGGGIYIERSSSLQSIQMQGIQMQGNYTFFNCSSYSQGGGMYISTYNQQGIQINCDCLFLNCTSTSGGGLFISNSGSGDLTQLEGNFSFENCNAQLSGGGLFIEQASNGTVQIDNFTFLECSSRSGGGIFLNLLNNSKQIINRGQFNYCYTTMYGGGISVQFSNNSELILNGTCLFYKCNCLGCGGAIYANINYSLPFQFNISDTAIYECLAKHSPYQAQYHSGFGGGIFLTGNGDYDPSTESLDFRGMNIYGNVADNGGQTGEYIKGNYNDRYSDFEEIEGISADQITFNSLSLESIQEQQAPLQQYWDII
;
A
#
# COMPACT_ATOMS: atom_id res chain seq x y z
N MET A 1 21.25 10.36 -20.20
CA MET A 1 20.88 11.52 -21.04
C MET A 1 20.51 12.66 -20.11
N ILE A 2 21.04 13.87 -20.36
CA ILE A 2 20.70 15.07 -19.61
C ILE A 2 19.93 15.99 -20.56
N VAL A 3 18.70 16.35 -20.20
CA VAL A 3 17.85 17.26 -20.96
C VAL A 3 18.04 18.65 -20.37
N ALA A 4 18.80 19.47 -21.09
CA ALA A 4 19.14 20.82 -20.68
C ALA A 4 18.00 21.82 -20.96
N SER A 5 18.02 22.93 -20.23
CA SER A 5 17.09 24.07 -20.36
C SER A 5 16.73 24.42 -21.81
N GLY A 6 15.43 24.41 -22.14
CA GLY A 6 14.89 24.73 -23.46
C GLY A 6 15.02 23.61 -24.50
N SER A 7 15.36 22.38 -24.08
CA SER A 7 15.50 21.21 -24.94
C SER A 7 14.43 20.17 -24.67
N GLU A 8 14.08 19.40 -25.70
CA GLU A 8 13.25 18.21 -25.56
C GLU A 8 14.01 16.94 -26.00
N ILE A 9 13.60 15.80 -25.46
CA ILE A 9 13.98 14.48 -25.95
C ILE A 9 12.75 13.61 -26.20
N ARG A 10 12.79 12.83 -27.28
CA ARG A 10 11.73 11.88 -27.66
C ARG A 10 12.33 10.50 -27.86
N VAL A 11 11.88 9.52 -27.08
CA VAL A 11 12.21 8.10 -27.24
C VAL A 11 10.93 7.39 -27.65
N LYS A 12 10.87 6.83 -28.86
CA LYS A 12 9.63 6.28 -29.43
C LYS A 12 9.85 4.90 -30.05
N SER A 13 8.99 3.95 -29.75
CA SER A 13 8.99 2.60 -30.35
C SER A 13 10.36 1.91 -30.21
N CYS A 14 10.96 2.03 -29.03
CA CYS A 14 12.34 1.62 -28.76
C CYS A 14 12.41 0.39 -27.85
N SER A 15 13.37 -0.49 -28.11
CA SER A 15 13.65 -1.69 -27.30
C SER A 15 15.09 -1.64 -26.79
N PHE A 16 15.26 -1.86 -25.49
CA PHE A 16 16.55 -1.94 -24.80
C PHE A 16 16.65 -3.33 -24.18
N ASN A 17 17.70 -4.08 -24.55
CA ASN A 17 17.82 -5.50 -24.22
C ASN A 17 19.15 -5.78 -23.54
N ASP A 18 19.14 -6.56 -22.45
CA ASP A 18 20.31 -7.04 -21.71
C ASP A 18 21.32 -5.92 -21.32
N CYS A 19 20.82 -4.70 -21.12
CA CYS A 19 21.65 -3.54 -20.83
C CYS A 19 22.00 -3.47 -19.33
N TYR A 20 23.27 -3.20 -19.01
CA TYR A 20 23.74 -3.11 -17.63
C TYR A 20 24.38 -1.75 -17.34
N SER A 21 23.97 -1.12 -16.24
CA SER A 21 24.57 0.10 -15.71
C SER A 21 25.29 -0.17 -14.38
N GLY A 22 26.55 0.27 -14.30
CA GLY A 22 27.31 0.30 -13.04
C GLY A 22 26.86 1.40 -12.07
N GLN A 23 25.82 2.16 -12.42
CA GLN A 23 25.18 3.21 -11.62
C GLN A 23 23.66 3.08 -11.78
N ASN A 24 22.94 4.18 -12.01
CA ASN A 24 21.49 4.21 -12.24
C ASN A 24 21.15 3.86 -13.71
N GLY A 25 19.92 3.38 -13.96
CA GLY A 25 19.31 3.31 -15.30
C GLY A 25 19.95 2.29 -16.23
N GLY A 26 19.61 1.00 -16.10
CA GLY A 26 20.25 -0.08 -16.86
C GLY A 26 20.06 0.03 -18.38
N GLY A 27 18.83 0.26 -18.84
CA GLY A 27 18.51 0.57 -20.24
C GLY A 27 18.50 2.07 -20.55
N LEU A 28 17.93 2.88 -19.66
CA LEU A 28 17.84 4.34 -19.83
C LEU A 28 18.13 5.10 -18.53
N PHE A 29 18.96 6.14 -18.64
CA PHE A 29 19.12 7.19 -17.62
C PHE A 29 18.65 8.52 -18.21
N ILE A 30 17.73 9.21 -17.53
CA ILE A 30 17.19 10.51 -17.92
C ILE A 30 17.25 11.47 -16.73
N GLN A 31 17.87 12.62 -16.92
CA GLN A 31 17.83 13.74 -15.98
C GLN A 31 17.28 14.98 -16.69
N ILE A 32 16.15 15.52 -16.24
CA ILE A 32 15.51 16.71 -16.81
C ILE A 32 15.79 17.90 -15.90
N GLN A 33 16.57 18.86 -16.38
CA GLN A 33 17.05 19.99 -15.57
C GLN A 33 16.02 21.13 -15.51
N THR A 34 15.95 21.80 -14.37
CA THR A 34 15.08 22.98 -14.15
C THR A 34 15.30 24.04 -15.23
N SER A 35 14.22 24.64 -15.72
CA SER A 35 14.29 25.70 -16.73
C SER A 35 13.21 26.78 -16.56
N ASN A 36 13.49 27.94 -17.15
CA ASN A 36 12.52 29.01 -17.41
C ASN A 36 11.89 28.90 -18.81
N MET A 37 12.23 27.86 -19.56
CA MET A 37 11.74 27.52 -20.90
C MET A 37 11.21 26.09 -20.89
N GLU A 38 10.33 25.74 -21.83
CA GLU A 38 9.82 24.38 -21.97
C GLU A 38 10.98 23.38 -22.12
N THR A 39 11.04 22.41 -21.20
CA THR A 39 12.09 21.39 -21.14
C THR A 39 11.43 20.05 -20.84
N ALA A 40 11.61 19.06 -21.71
CA ALA A 40 10.70 17.91 -21.77
C ALA A 40 11.37 16.57 -22.11
N ALA A 41 10.83 15.49 -21.55
CA ALA A 41 11.08 14.12 -22.01
C ALA A 41 9.76 13.42 -22.34
N TYR A 42 9.65 12.95 -23.58
CA TYR A 42 8.52 12.18 -24.08
C TYR A 42 8.97 10.75 -24.39
N LEU A 43 8.49 9.77 -23.63
CA LEU A 43 8.70 8.36 -23.91
C LEU A 43 7.37 7.77 -24.43
N GLN A 44 7.46 7.02 -25.52
CA GLN A 44 6.32 6.36 -26.12
C GLN A 44 6.69 4.95 -26.61
N ASP A 45 5.87 3.96 -26.30
CA ASP A 45 6.02 2.58 -26.81
C ASP A 45 7.43 2.00 -26.54
N VAL A 46 7.78 1.82 -25.25
CA VAL A 46 9.15 1.50 -24.81
C VAL A 46 9.23 0.14 -24.12
N TYR A 47 10.15 -0.70 -24.59
CA TYR A 47 10.33 -2.09 -24.16
C TYR A 47 11.71 -2.25 -23.53
N ILE A 48 11.78 -2.73 -22.30
CA ILE A 48 13.01 -2.89 -21.52
C ILE A 48 13.09 -4.34 -21.05
N LEU A 49 14.01 -5.13 -21.60
CA LEU A 49 14.09 -6.59 -21.39
C LEU A 49 15.46 -6.97 -20.83
N GLY A 50 15.53 -7.65 -19.69
CA GLY A 50 16.78 -8.12 -19.08
C GLY A 50 17.73 -7.03 -18.57
N CYS A 51 17.26 -5.79 -18.45
CA CYS A 51 18.11 -4.66 -18.07
C CYS A 51 18.35 -4.59 -16.55
N SER A 52 19.54 -4.16 -16.15
CA SER A 52 19.88 -4.05 -14.72
C SER A 52 20.78 -2.85 -14.38
N SER A 53 20.65 -2.36 -13.15
CA SER A 53 21.42 -1.24 -12.61
C SER A 53 21.99 -1.61 -11.24
N GLN A 54 23.23 -1.24 -10.96
CA GLN A 54 23.79 -1.35 -9.61
C GLN A 54 23.08 -0.43 -8.62
N TRP A 55 22.62 0.74 -9.09
CA TRP A 55 21.85 1.69 -8.30
C TRP A 55 20.38 1.68 -8.75
N ASN A 56 19.69 2.81 -8.69
CA ASN A 56 18.25 2.91 -8.94
C ASN A 56 17.86 2.75 -10.42
N GLY A 57 16.67 2.21 -10.66
CA GLY A 57 16.08 2.13 -12.01
C GLY A 57 16.73 1.04 -12.87
N GLY A 58 16.46 -0.23 -12.55
CA GLY A 58 17.04 -1.39 -13.24
C GLY A 58 16.81 -1.36 -14.75
N GLY A 59 15.59 -1.04 -15.18
CA GLY A 59 15.28 -0.69 -16.56
C GLY A 59 15.52 0.78 -16.88
N ILE A 60 14.76 1.68 -16.24
CA ILE A 60 14.78 3.12 -16.49
C ILE A 60 14.95 3.90 -15.19
N TYR A 61 15.88 4.85 -15.18
CA TYR A 61 16.00 5.89 -14.15
C TYR A 61 15.59 7.25 -14.71
N ILE A 62 14.71 7.96 -14.01
CA ILE A 62 14.28 9.33 -14.35
C ILE A 62 14.39 10.22 -13.10
N GLU A 63 15.20 11.27 -13.18
CA GLU A 63 15.11 12.43 -12.28
C GLU A 63 14.57 13.61 -13.09
N ALA A 64 13.46 14.24 -12.65
CA ALA A 64 12.85 15.36 -13.35
C ALA A 64 12.55 16.52 -12.40
N GLN A 65 13.29 17.62 -12.56
CA GLN A 65 13.19 18.79 -11.70
C GLN A 65 11.95 19.65 -12.02
N ILE A 66 11.74 20.72 -11.25
CA ILE A 66 10.59 21.63 -11.40
C ILE A 66 10.53 22.31 -12.78
N ASN A 67 9.33 22.70 -13.20
CA ASN A 67 9.03 23.30 -14.51
C ASN A 67 9.44 22.45 -15.72
N THR A 68 9.49 21.12 -15.55
CA THR A 68 9.77 20.18 -16.64
C THR A 68 8.60 19.23 -16.92
N THR A 69 8.43 18.89 -18.20
CA THR A 69 7.43 17.94 -18.67
C THR A 69 8.02 16.54 -18.74
N LEU A 70 7.46 15.60 -17.99
CA LEU A 70 7.70 14.17 -18.14
C LEU A 70 6.40 13.51 -18.60
N SER A 71 6.42 12.91 -19.79
CA SER A 71 5.27 12.25 -20.39
C SER A 71 5.65 10.82 -20.80
N LEU A 72 4.98 9.85 -20.19
CA LEU A 72 5.11 8.43 -20.48
C LEU A 72 3.77 7.96 -21.06
N THR A 73 3.74 7.56 -22.33
CA THR A 73 2.48 7.29 -23.07
C THR A 73 2.54 6.04 -23.96
N GLY A 74 1.42 5.33 -24.12
CA GLY A 74 1.36 4.14 -24.98
C GLY A 74 1.71 2.85 -24.25
N GLU A 75 2.44 1.95 -24.89
CA GLU A 75 2.75 0.62 -24.32
C GLU A 75 4.15 0.57 -23.69
N PHE A 76 4.24 0.07 -22.45
CA PHE A 76 5.50 -0.13 -21.75
C PHE A 76 5.60 -1.57 -21.24
N MET A 77 6.73 -2.21 -21.52
CA MET A 77 7.07 -3.54 -21.03
C MET A 77 8.40 -3.49 -20.31
N PHE A 78 8.44 -3.99 -19.08
CA PHE A 78 9.64 -4.23 -18.30
C PHE A 78 9.68 -5.72 -17.94
N ASP A 79 10.62 -6.47 -18.52
CA ASP A 79 10.75 -7.91 -18.31
C ASP A 79 12.12 -8.23 -17.69
N ASN A 80 12.14 -8.98 -16.58
CA ASN A 80 13.34 -9.36 -15.82
C ASN A 80 14.27 -8.18 -15.49
N CYS A 81 13.71 -6.99 -15.24
CA CYS A 81 14.51 -5.79 -14.94
C CYS A 81 14.89 -5.71 -13.45
N SER A 82 16.13 -5.34 -13.12
CA SER A 82 16.59 -5.39 -11.72
C SER A 82 17.51 -4.25 -11.26
N SER A 83 17.19 -3.69 -10.09
CA SER A 83 18.06 -2.81 -9.29
C SER A 83 18.79 -3.67 -8.26
N VAL A 84 20.06 -4.01 -8.51
CA VAL A 84 20.75 -5.15 -7.87
C VAL A 84 21.58 -4.80 -6.63
N GLY A 85 21.92 -3.52 -6.40
CA GLY A 85 22.71 -3.12 -5.24
C GLY A 85 21.87 -2.92 -3.98
N ASP A 86 22.51 -3.08 -2.82
CA ASP A 86 21.89 -2.87 -1.51
C ASP A 86 21.31 -1.45 -1.38
N ASN A 87 20.09 -1.36 -0.86
CA ASN A 87 19.34 -0.10 -0.61
C ASN A 87 18.88 0.68 -1.85
N PHE A 88 18.91 0.10 -3.06
CA PHE A 88 18.41 0.74 -4.27
C PHE A 88 17.03 0.24 -4.72
N ASN A 89 16.34 1.10 -5.48
CA ASN A 89 14.90 1.10 -5.70
C ASN A 89 14.53 1.07 -7.19
N GLY A 90 13.32 0.60 -7.51
CA GLY A 90 12.76 0.64 -8.86
C GLY A 90 13.42 -0.36 -9.81
N GLY A 91 13.00 -1.64 -9.78
CA GLY A 91 13.59 -2.68 -10.64
C GLY A 91 13.29 -2.47 -12.13
N GLY A 92 12.03 -2.19 -12.48
CA GLY A 92 11.66 -1.75 -13.82
C GLY A 92 11.94 -0.25 -14.01
N ILE A 93 11.30 0.60 -13.21
CA ILE A 93 11.43 2.06 -13.32
C ILE A 93 11.61 2.74 -11.96
N TYR A 94 12.47 3.75 -11.94
CA TYR A 94 12.62 4.71 -10.85
C TYR A 94 12.29 6.11 -11.37
N ILE A 95 11.37 6.83 -10.71
CA ILE A 95 11.03 8.22 -11.01
C ILE A 95 11.17 9.07 -9.75
N GLU A 96 11.96 10.13 -9.83
CA GLU A 96 12.08 11.15 -8.78
C GLU A 96 11.73 12.55 -9.31
N ARG A 97 10.87 13.26 -8.58
CA ARG A 97 10.56 14.67 -8.77
C ARG A 97 11.17 15.51 -7.66
N SER A 98 12.44 15.91 -7.83
CA SER A 98 13.17 16.75 -6.89
C SER A 98 12.85 18.24 -7.09
N SER A 99 12.87 19.02 -6.00
CA SER A 99 12.68 20.48 -6.05
C SER A 99 13.56 21.20 -5.04
N SER A 100 13.99 22.42 -5.42
CA SER A 100 14.82 23.31 -4.58
C SER A 100 14.08 24.58 -4.13
N LEU A 101 12.86 24.81 -4.62
CA LEU A 101 12.06 26.02 -4.39
C LEU A 101 10.56 25.66 -4.26
N GLN A 102 9.86 26.31 -3.34
CA GLN A 102 8.54 25.87 -2.81
C GLN A 102 7.30 26.49 -3.49
N SER A 103 7.39 27.09 -4.68
CA SER A 103 6.44 28.16 -5.06
C SER A 103 5.85 28.15 -6.48
N ILE A 104 5.75 27.01 -7.18
CA ILE A 104 5.11 26.96 -8.52
C ILE A 104 4.23 25.71 -8.64
N GLN A 105 2.97 25.88 -9.11
CA GLN A 105 2.09 24.77 -9.47
C GLN A 105 2.65 24.01 -10.69
N MET A 106 2.73 22.67 -10.58
CA MET A 106 3.32 21.81 -11.59
C MET A 106 2.29 20.86 -12.21
N GLN A 107 2.55 20.43 -13.44
CA GLN A 107 2.01 19.16 -13.91
C GLN A 107 2.75 18.03 -13.18
N GLY A 108 1.99 17.11 -12.56
CA GLY A 108 2.54 15.92 -11.90
C GLY A 108 3.25 14.98 -12.88
N ILE A 109 3.60 13.78 -12.42
CA ILE A 109 4.06 12.71 -13.34
C ILE A 109 2.86 12.27 -14.17
N GLN A 110 2.91 12.44 -15.50
CA GLN A 110 1.83 11.99 -16.39
C GLN A 110 2.21 10.65 -17.04
N MET A 111 1.57 9.59 -16.56
CA MET A 111 1.63 8.23 -17.11
C MET A 111 0.26 7.87 -17.67
N GLN A 112 0.22 7.48 -18.94
CA GLN A 112 -0.99 7.02 -19.65
C GLN A 112 -0.69 5.80 -20.52
N GLY A 113 -1.68 4.94 -20.73
CA GLY A 113 -1.56 3.72 -21.52
C GLY A 113 -1.31 2.47 -20.67
N ASN A 114 -0.69 1.45 -21.29
CA ASN A 114 -0.58 0.10 -20.75
C ASN A 114 0.86 -0.17 -20.28
N TYR A 115 1.03 -0.57 -19.02
CA TYR A 115 2.33 -0.89 -18.44
C TYR A 115 2.32 -2.32 -17.92
N THR A 116 3.34 -3.10 -18.27
CA THR A 116 3.56 -4.43 -17.70
C THR A 116 4.96 -4.50 -17.10
N PHE A 117 5.03 -4.90 -15.83
CA PHE A 117 6.25 -5.20 -15.10
C PHE A 117 6.25 -6.70 -14.77
N PHE A 118 7.07 -7.48 -15.46
CA PHE A 118 7.19 -8.92 -15.28
C PHE A 118 8.54 -9.28 -14.67
N ASN A 119 8.52 -10.07 -13.58
CA ASN A 119 9.72 -10.53 -12.85
C ASN A 119 10.69 -9.40 -12.45
N CYS A 120 10.19 -8.17 -12.26
CA CYS A 120 11.04 -7.02 -11.93
C CYS A 120 11.40 -7.03 -10.44
N SER A 121 12.64 -6.64 -10.10
CA SER A 121 13.13 -6.71 -8.71
C SER A 121 13.99 -5.53 -8.29
N SER A 122 13.87 -5.13 -7.04
CA SER A 122 14.75 -4.14 -6.40
C SER A 122 15.16 -4.65 -5.03
N TYR A 123 16.37 -4.34 -4.56
CA TYR A 123 16.74 -4.72 -3.19
C TYR A 123 15.83 -4.06 -2.14
N SER A 124 15.55 -2.76 -2.29
CA SER A 124 14.88 -1.95 -1.27
C SER A 124 13.39 -1.72 -1.59
N GLN A 125 13.05 -0.77 -2.45
CA GLN A 125 11.65 -0.32 -2.62
C GLN A 125 11.20 -0.34 -4.09
N GLY A 126 9.99 -0.86 -4.33
CA GLY A 126 9.36 -0.84 -5.65
C GLY A 126 10.01 -1.81 -6.64
N GLY A 127 9.66 -3.10 -6.56
CA GLY A 127 10.27 -4.12 -7.42
C GLY A 127 10.00 -3.91 -8.90
N GLY A 128 8.78 -3.54 -9.27
CA GLY A 128 8.45 -3.01 -10.59
C GLY A 128 8.75 -1.52 -10.71
N MET A 129 8.16 -0.71 -9.83
CA MET A 129 8.18 0.75 -9.92
C MET A 129 8.41 1.43 -8.57
N TYR A 130 9.30 2.42 -8.57
CA TYR A 130 9.48 3.36 -7.46
C TYR A 130 9.17 4.79 -7.93
N ILE A 131 8.37 5.52 -7.15
CA ILE A 131 8.07 6.95 -7.39
C ILE A 131 8.34 7.75 -6.11
N SER A 132 9.10 8.84 -6.23
CA SER A 132 9.32 9.82 -5.17
C SER A 132 8.97 11.25 -5.61
N THR A 133 8.33 12.01 -4.72
CA THR A 133 7.95 13.42 -4.93
C THR A 133 8.31 14.27 -3.70
N TYR A 134 8.79 15.50 -3.94
CA TYR A 134 9.24 16.44 -2.91
C TYR A 134 8.61 17.83 -3.01
N ASN A 135 8.23 18.38 -1.85
CA ASN A 135 7.70 19.73 -1.62
C ASN A 135 6.40 20.03 -2.39
N GLN A 136 5.29 19.44 -1.95
CA GLN A 136 3.95 19.82 -2.39
C GLN A 136 3.68 19.48 -3.88
N GLN A 137 3.85 18.21 -4.23
CA GLN A 137 3.58 17.67 -5.57
C GLN A 137 2.63 16.48 -5.50
N GLY A 138 1.40 16.68 -5.96
CA GLY A 138 0.47 15.58 -6.23
C GLY A 138 0.94 14.67 -7.35
N ILE A 139 0.72 13.36 -7.18
CA ILE A 139 0.93 12.34 -8.21
C ILE A 139 -0.43 12.05 -8.84
N GLN A 140 -0.55 12.10 -10.17
CA GLN A 140 -1.78 11.76 -10.91
C GLN A 140 -1.44 10.76 -12.01
N ILE A 141 -1.62 9.48 -11.72
CA ILE A 141 -1.37 8.39 -12.67
C ILE A 141 -2.73 7.92 -13.19
N ASN A 142 -2.86 7.75 -14.50
CA ASN A 142 -4.05 7.22 -15.15
C ASN A 142 -3.61 6.16 -16.18
N CYS A 143 -3.27 4.96 -15.70
CA CYS A 143 -2.75 3.85 -16.50
C CYS A 143 -3.48 2.54 -16.23
N ASP A 144 -3.46 1.64 -17.21
CA ASP A 144 -3.65 0.22 -16.95
C ASP A 144 -2.27 -0.39 -16.69
N CYS A 145 -2.05 -0.91 -15.48
CA CYS A 145 -0.73 -1.20 -14.94
C CYS A 145 -0.71 -2.59 -14.27
N LEU A 146 -0.04 -3.56 -14.90
CA LEU A 146 0.15 -4.93 -14.40
C LEU A 146 1.55 -5.11 -13.80
N PHE A 147 1.61 -5.53 -12.55
CA PHE A 147 2.81 -5.99 -11.85
C PHE A 147 2.69 -7.49 -11.61
N LEU A 148 3.54 -8.30 -12.24
CA LEU A 148 3.53 -9.76 -12.15
C LEU A 148 4.88 -10.27 -11.65
N ASN A 149 4.87 -11.05 -10.57
CA ASN A 149 6.06 -11.60 -9.90
C ASN A 149 7.11 -10.55 -9.48
N CYS A 150 6.69 -9.31 -9.20
CA CYS A 150 7.62 -8.26 -8.80
C CYS A 150 8.04 -8.38 -7.32
N THR A 151 9.31 -8.11 -7.01
CA THR A 151 9.88 -8.35 -5.67
C THR A 151 10.71 -7.20 -5.09
N SER A 152 10.57 -6.94 -3.79
CA SER A 152 11.37 -5.94 -3.06
C SER A 152 11.42 -6.18 -1.54
N THR A 153 12.03 -5.26 -0.78
CA THR A 153 11.87 -5.23 0.69
C THR A 153 10.53 -4.59 1.08
N SER A 154 10.12 -3.52 0.40
CA SER A 154 8.83 -2.83 0.62
C SER A 154 8.18 -2.39 -0.70
N GLY A 155 6.89 -2.69 -0.88
CA GLY A 155 6.19 -2.43 -2.14
C GLY A 155 6.71 -3.36 -3.25
N GLY A 156 6.28 -4.62 -3.25
CA GLY A 156 6.84 -5.64 -4.15
C GLY A 156 6.64 -5.30 -5.62
N GLY A 157 5.46 -4.80 -6.00
CA GLY A 157 5.21 -4.17 -7.29
C GLY A 157 5.57 -2.69 -7.30
N LEU A 158 4.91 -1.89 -6.45
CA LEU A 158 4.95 -0.43 -6.46
C LEU A 158 5.28 0.12 -5.07
N PHE A 159 6.22 1.07 -5.01
CA PHE A 159 6.44 1.93 -3.86
C PHE A 159 6.27 3.40 -4.24
N ILE A 160 5.49 4.15 -3.47
CA ILE A 160 5.33 5.60 -3.60
C ILE A 160 5.77 6.28 -2.30
N SER A 161 6.72 7.22 -2.40
CA SER A 161 7.02 8.18 -1.34
C SER A 161 6.54 9.57 -1.78
N ASN A 162 5.67 10.21 -1.00
CA ASN A 162 5.32 11.61 -1.20
C ASN A 162 5.68 12.42 0.04
N SER A 163 6.62 13.35 -0.13
CA SER A 163 7.12 14.23 0.92
C SER A 163 6.72 15.68 0.70
N GLY A 164 5.95 16.24 1.63
CA GLY A 164 5.30 17.54 1.46
C GLY A 164 4.24 17.77 2.53
N SER A 165 3.28 18.65 2.25
CA SER A 165 2.11 18.85 3.10
C SER A 165 0.91 19.28 2.27
N GLY A 166 -0.18 18.53 2.29
CA GLY A 166 -1.42 18.90 1.61
C GLY A 166 -1.56 18.44 0.14
N ASP A 167 -0.75 17.47 -0.29
CA ASP A 167 -0.83 16.93 -1.66
C ASP A 167 -1.95 15.93 -1.85
N LEU A 168 -2.48 15.87 -3.09
CA LEU A 168 -3.32 14.77 -3.55
C LEU A 168 -2.48 13.79 -4.40
N THR A 169 -2.31 12.58 -3.91
CA THR A 169 -1.86 11.44 -4.72
C THR A 169 -3.09 10.69 -5.21
N GLN A 170 -3.27 10.56 -6.51
CA GLN A 170 -4.40 9.90 -7.14
C GLN A 170 -3.91 8.86 -8.14
N LEU A 171 -4.34 7.61 -7.94
CA LEU A 171 -4.11 6.49 -8.84
C LEU A 171 -5.43 6.10 -9.48
N GLU A 172 -5.62 6.57 -10.71
CA GLU A 172 -6.74 6.26 -11.60
C GLU A 172 -6.30 5.21 -12.65
N GLY A 173 -7.25 4.54 -13.30
CA GLY A 173 -6.98 3.43 -14.23
C GLY A 173 -7.19 2.07 -13.55
N ASN A 174 -6.61 0.99 -14.07
CA ASN A 174 -6.72 -0.35 -13.48
C ASN A 174 -5.33 -0.88 -13.10
N PHE A 175 -5.11 -1.16 -11.82
CA PHE A 175 -3.84 -1.70 -11.34
C PHE A 175 -4.02 -3.15 -10.89
N SER A 176 -3.25 -4.08 -11.48
CA SER A 176 -3.19 -5.47 -11.03
C SER A 176 -1.80 -5.78 -10.48
N PHE A 177 -1.76 -6.38 -9.29
CA PHE A 177 -0.56 -6.90 -8.64
C PHE A 177 -0.77 -8.40 -8.45
N GLU A 178 0.07 -9.22 -9.09
CA GLU A 178 -0.10 -10.66 -9.20
C GLU A 178 1.20 -11.35 -8.77
N ASN A 179 1.14 -12.20 -7.74
CA ASN A 179 2.31 -12.83 -7.12
C ASN A 179 3.45 -11.85 -6.72
N CYS A 180 3.15 -10.58 -6.47
CA CYS A 180 4.13 -9.62 -5.94
C CYS A 180 4.50 -9.93 -4.49
N ASN A 181 5.79 -9.85 -4.15
CA ASN A 181 6.30 -10.15 -2.82
C ASN A 181 7.16 -9.02 -2.24
N ALA A 182 6.93 -8.66 -0.98
CA ALA A 182 7.77 -7.72 -0.23
C ALA A 182 8.28 -8.37 1.05
N GLN A 183 9.59 -8.29 1.33
CA GLN A 183 10.15 -8.94 2.54
C GLN A 183 9.56 -8.41 3.85
N LEU A 184 9.19 -7.12 3.91
CA LEU A 184 8.67 -6.46 5.10
C LEU A 184 7.23 -6.00 4.92
N SER A 185 6.94 -5.13 3.96
CA SER A 185 5.67 -4.41 3.94
C SER A 185 5.11 -4.19 2.54
N GLY A 186 3.80 -4.42 2.36
CA GLY A 186 3.08 -4.12 1.12
C GLY A 186 3.53 -5.02 -0.03
N GLY A 187 3.01 -6.26 -0.08
CA GLY A 187 3.44 -7.25 -1.07
C GLY A 187 3.21 -6.79 -2.51
N GLY A 188 2.08 -6.14 -2.80
CA GLY A 188 1.88 -5.40 -4.04
C GLY A 188 2.33 -3.95 -3.94
N LEU A 189 1.81 -3.22 -2.96
CA LEU A 189 1.91 -1.76 -2.87
C LEU A 189 2.29 -1.26 -1.47
N PHE A 190 3.20 -0.30 -1.41
CA PHE A 190 3.48 0.50 -0.20
C PHE A 190 3.34 1.98 -0.56
N ILE A 191 2.59 2.73 0.24
CA ILE A 191 2.50 4.19 0.12
C ILE A 191 2.97 4.84 1.42
N GLU A 192 4.05 5.59 1.32
CA GLU A 192 4.55 6.50 2.34
C GLU A 192 4.08 7.92 2.00
N GLN A 193 3.19 8.47 2.83
CA GLN A 193 2.55 9.75 2.57
C GLN A 193 2.84 10.75 3.69
N ALA A 194 3.26 11.95 3.35
CA ALA A 194 3.47 13.02 4.32
C ALA A 194 2.18 13.59 4.93
N SER A 195 2.32 14.27 6.06
CA SER A 195 1.23 14.87 6.84
C SER A 195 0.33 15.81 6.03
N ASN A 196 -0.96 15.90 6.40
CA ASN A 196 -1.99 16.69 5.73
C ASN A 196 -2.33 16.29 4.27
N GLY A 197 -1.62 15.31 3.68
CA GLY A 197 -1.90 14.85 2.32
C GLY A 197 -3.14 13.94 2.23
N THR A 198 -3.66 13.78 1.01
CA THR A 198 -4.70 12.82 0.65
C THR A 198 -4.18 11.83 -0.38
N VAL A 199 -4.48 10.55 -0.21
CA VAL A 199 -4.25 9.50 -1.22
C VAL A 199 -5.60 8.91 -1.62
N GLN A 200 -5.87 8.82 -2.93
CA GLN A 200 -7.04 8.15 -3.47
C GLN A 200 -6.62 7.08 -4.49
N ILE A 201 -7.18 5.88 -4.34
CA ILE A 201 -6.81 4.65 -5.03
C ILE A 201 -8.10 4.00 -5.53
N ASP A 202 -8.27 3.88 -6.84
CA ASP A 202 -9.49 3.38 -7.48
C ASP A 202 -9.17 2.19 -8.42
N ASN A 203 -9.97 1.11 -8.37
CA ASN A 203 -9.83 -0.10 -9.22
C ASN A 203 -8.47 -0.84 -9.11
N PHE A 204 -8.21 -1.40 -7.93
CA PHE A 204 -6.97 -2.14 -7.66
C PHE A 204 -7.27 -3.62 -7.46
N THR A 205 -6.42 -4.50 -8.00
CA THR A 205 -6.44 -5.94 -7.74
C THR A 205 -5.09 -6.37 -7.17
N PHE A 206 -5.13 -7.08 -6.05
CA PHE A 206 -4.01 -7.80 -5.46
C PHE A 206 -4.38 -9.28 -5.46
N LEU A 207 -3.61 -10.10 -6.17
CA LEU A 207 -3.81 -11.53 -6.31
C LEU A 207 -2.52 -12.25 -5.87
N GLU A 208 -2.64 -13.13 -4.87
CA GLU A 208 -1.52 -13.92 -4.33
C GLU A 208 -0.32 -13.07 -3.84
N CYS A 209 -0.51 -11.76 -3.65
CA CYS A 209 0.51 -10.87 -3.11
C CYS A 209 0.86 -11.21 -1.67
N SER A 210 2.14 -11.11 -1.30
CA SER A 210 2.60 -11.54 0.02
C SER A 210 3.67 -10.65 0.65
N SER A 211 3.64 -10.56 1.98
CA SER A 211 4.65 -9.83 2.74
C SER A 211 4.77 -10.29 4.21
N ARG A 212 5.51 -9.56 5.05
CA ARG A 212 5.40 -9.71 6.50
C ARG A 212 4.20 -8.94 7.06
N SER A 213 3.93 -7.72 6.58
CA SER A 213 2.81 -6.88 6.99
C SER A 213 2.10 -6.23 5.78
N GLY A 214 0.80 -6.49 5.62
CA GLY A 214 0.03 -6.02 4.47
C GLY A 214 0.37 -6.78 3.19
N GLY A 215 -0.30 -7.89 2.93
CA GLY A 215 0.02 -8.78 1.80
C GLY A 215 -0.27 -8.12 0.45
N GLY A 216 -1.40 -7.42 0.34
CA GLY A 216 -1.65 -6.49 -0.76
C GLY A 216 -0.98 -5.14 -0.51
N ILE A 217 -1.43 -4.41 0.52
CA ILE A 217 -1.01 -3.04 0.82
C ILE A 217 -0.54 -2.87 2.27
N PHE A 218 0.55 -2.11 2.47
CA PHE A 218 0.89 -1.53 3.77
C PHE A 218 0.68 -0.01 3.77
N LEU A 219 0.00 0.49 4.81
CA LEU A 219 -0.38 1.90 4.95
C LEU A 219 0.16 2.47 6.27
N ASN A 220 0.88 3.59 6.18
CA ASN A 220 1.29 4.39 7.35
C ASN A 220 0.64 5.77 7.25
N LEU A 221 -0.41 6.00 8.04
CA LEU A 221 -1.18 7.23 8.01
C LEU A 221 -0.52 8.26 8.94
N LEU A 222 0.10 9.30 8.38
CA LEU A 222 0.70 10.38 9.16
C LEU A 222 -0.33 11.43 9.62
N ASN A 223 0.11 12.42 10.37
CA ASN A 223 -0.77 13.41 11.00
C ASN A 223 -1.65 14.14 9.95
N ASN A 224 -2.95 14.24 10.22
CA ASN A 224 -3.95 14.86 9.31
C ASN A 224 -4.03 14.22 7.90
N SER A 225 -3.51 13.00 7.70
CA SER A 225 -3.58 12.32 6.39
C SER A 225 -4.96 11.70 6.15
N LYS A 226 -5.38 11.63 4.89
CA LYS A 226 -6.59 10.93 4.46
C LYS A 226 -6.26 9.91 3.36
N GLN A 227 -6.70 8.68 3.51
CA GLN A 227 -6.55 7.65 2.47
C GLN A 227 -7.90 7.06 2.09
N ILE A 228 -8.15 6.92 0.80
CA ILE A 228 -9.40 6.45 0.22
C ILE A 228 -9.08 5.33 -0.76
N ILE A 229 -9.61 4.14 -0.51
CA ILE A 229 -9.48 2.97 -1.40
C ILE A 229 -10.88 2.56 -1.84
N ASN A 230 -11.14 2.61 -3.16
CA ASN A 230 -12.39 2.16 -3.74
C ASN A 230 -12.19 1.04 -4.76
N ARG A 231 -13.15 0.12 -4.84
CA ARG A 231 -13.17 -1.00 -5.80
C ARG A 231 -11.88 -1.86 -5.74
N GLY A 232 -11.28 -1.95 -4.55
CA GLY A 232 -10.06 -2.74 -4.28
C GLY A 232 -10.38 -4.22 -4.04
N GLN A 233 -9.72 -5.11 -4.76
CA GLN A 233 -9.90 -6.55 -4.71
C GLN A 233 -8.63 -7.21 -4.14
N PHE A 234 -8.73 -7.89 -3.00
CA PHE A 234 -7.63 -8.54 -2.30
C PHE A 234 -7.90 -10.04 -2.27
N ASN A 235 -7.29 -10.79 -3.17
CA ASN A 235 -7.56 -12.21 -3.39
C ASN A 235 -6.34 -13.05 -3.00
N TYR A 236 -6.51 -13.99 -2.08
CA TYR A 236 -5.47 -14.93 -1.66
C TYR A 236 -4.17 -14.28 -1.14
N CYS A 237 -4.23 -13.01 -0.71
CA CYS A 237 -3.07 -12.30 -0.18
C CYS A 237 -2.59 -12.92 1.15
N TYR A 238 -1.27 -13.00 1.34
CA TYR A 238 -0.66 -13.74 2.46
C TYR A 238 0.32 -12.92 3.28
N THR A 239 0.24 -13.00 4.62
CA THR A 239 1.24 -12.39 5.50
C THR A 239 1.73 -13.30 6.62
N THR A 240 2.90 -12.96 7.15
CA THR A 240 3.55 -13.68 8.27
C THR A 240 3.52 -12.92 9.60
N MET A 241 2.82 -11.79 9.69
CA MET A 241 2.71 -11.01 10.92
C MET A 241 1.39 -10.26 11.06
N TYR A 242 1.07 -9.39 10.09
CA TYR A 242 -0.08 -8.48 10.21
C TYR A 242 -0.82 -8.32 8.87
N GLY A 243 -2.15 -8.44 8.87
CA GLY A 243 -3.02 -7.96 7.79
C GLY A 243 -2.82 -8.69 6.46
N GLY A 244 -3.52 -9.81 6.24
CA GLY A 244 -3.35 -10.62 5.02
C GLY A 244 -3.55 -9.81 3.73
N GLY A 245 -4.55 -8.91 3.70
CA GLY A 245 -4.75 -7.93 2.63
C GLY A 245 -4.10 -6.57 2.95
N ILE A 246 -4.56 -5.91 4.03
CA ILE A 246 -4.08 -4.58 4.46
C ILE A 246 -3.51 -4.61 5.88
N SER A 247 -2.36 -3.99 6.09
CA SER A 247 -1.88 -3.58 7.41
C SER A 247 -1.81 -2.05 7.47
N VAL A 248 -2.47 -1.43 8.46
CA VAL A 248 -2.55 0.03 8.62
C VAL A 248 -2.10 0.50 10.01
N GLN A 249 -1.45 1.65 10.08
CA GLN A 249 -1.07 2.36 11.30
C GLN A 249 -1.65 3.79 11.27
N PHE A 250 -2.36 4.19 12.33
CA PHE A 250 -3.00 5.51 12.45
C PHE A 250 -2.16 6.47 13.31
N SER A 251 -2.01 7.72 12.83
CA SER A 251 -1.44 8.86 13.59
C SER A 251 -2.52 9.91 13.90
N ASN A 252 -2.12 11.04 14.50
CA ASN A 252 -3.04 12.08 14.94
C ASN A 252 -3.92 12.64 13.81
N ASN A 253 -5.23 12.59 14.00
CA ASN A 253 -6.26 13.07 13.07
C ASN A 253 -6.13 12.44 11.67
N SER A 254 -5.73 11.17 11.59
CA SER A 254 -5.62 10.43 10.33
C SER A 254 -6.90 9.68 9.98
N GLU A 255 -7.18 9.54 8.68
CA GLU A 255 -8.40 8.97 8.14
C GLU A 255 -8.12 7.87 7.11
N LEU A 256 -8.79 6.72 7.22
CA LEU A 256 -8.87 5.68 6.18
C LEU A 256 -10.32 5.41 5.82
N ILE A 257 -10.63 5.43 4.54
CA ILE A 257 -11.91 5.00 3.96
C ILE A 257 -11.66 3.82 3.03
N LEU A 258 -12.36 2.71 3.27
CA LEU A 258 -12.55 1.61 2.32
C LEU A 258 -14.00 1.64 1.83
N ASN A 259 -14.25 1.74 0.52
CA ASN A 259 -15.61 1.91 -0.02
C ASN A 259 -15.78 1.33 -1.44
N GLY A 260 -16.99 1.42 -2.00
CA GLY A 260 -17.30 1.17 -3.40
C GLY A 260 -16.94 -0.24 -3.83
N THR A 261 -17.62 -1.25 -3.28
CA THR A 261 -17.44 -2.68 -3.59
C THR A 261 -15.99 -3.19 -3.44
N CYS A 262 -15.27 -2.79 -2.38
CA CYS A 262 -14.01 -3.47 -2.06
C CYS A 262 -14.28 -4.94 -1.66
N LEU A 263 -13.34 -5.84 -1.91
CA LEU A 263 -13.44 -7.27 -1.56
C LEU A 263 -12.11 -7.77 -0.98
N PHE A 264 -12.19 -8.48 0.13
CA PHE A 264 -11.13 -9.32 0.67
C PHE A 264 -11.61 -10.76 0.60
N TYR A 265 -10.92 -11.60 -0.16
CA TYR A 265 -11.29 -13.00 -0.38
C TYR A 265 -10.10 -13.91 -0.10
N LYS A 266 -10.24 -14.79 0.89
CA LYS A 266 -9.23 -15.81 1.25
C LYS A 266 -7.85 -15.25 1.58
N CYS A 267 -7.79 -14.02 2.09
CA CYS A 267 -6.58 -13.48 2.67
C CYS A 267 -6.19 -14.30 3.92
N ASN A 268 -4.90 -14.51 4.14
CA ASN A 268 -4.40 -15.39 5.20
C ASN A 268 -3.20 -14.74 5.92
N CYS A 269 -3.30 -14.57 7.23
CA CYS A 269 -2.24 -14.02 8.06
C CYS A 269 -1.77 -15.07 9.08
N LEU A 270 -0.50 -15.47 9.04
CA LEU A 270 0.15 -16.25 10.10
C LEU A 270 0.56 -15.32 11.26
N GLY A 271 -0.44 -14.69 11.87
CA GLY A 271 -0.33 -13.50 12.70
C GLY A 271 -1.72 -12.97 13.07
N CYS A 272 -1.93 -11.65 13.09
CA CYS A 272 -3.24 -11.05 13.40
C CYS A 272 -3.84 -10.29 12.20
N GLY A 273 -5.17 -10.33 12.07
CA GLY A 273 -5.91 -9.67 10.98
C GLY A 273 -5.82 -10.45 9.68
N GLY A 274 -6.68 -11.45 9.48
CA GLY A 274 -6.64 -12.30 8.29
C GLY A 274 -6.88 -11.54 6.98
N ALA A 275 -7.74 -10.51 6.99
CA ALA A 275 -7.85 -9.53 5.92
C ALA A 275 -7.18 -8.20 6.28
N ILE A 276 -7.53 -7.62 7.43
CA ILE A 276 -7.10 -6.28 7.84
C ILE A 276 -6.52 -6.30 9.26
N TYR A 277 -5.36 -5.66 9.45
CA TYR A 277 -4.80 -5.35 10.75
C TYR A 277 -4.68 -3.82 10.91
N ALA A 278 -5.17 -3.27 12.01
CA ALA A 278 -5.10 -1.84 12.31
C ALA A 278 -4.50 -1.57 13.69
N ASN A 279 -3.45 -0.73 13.74
CA ASN A 279 -2.89 -0.20 14.98
C ASN A 279 -3.30 1.27 15.18
N ILE A 280 -3.99 1.56 16.27
CA ILE A 280 -4.70 2.83 16.54
C ILE A 280 -4.28 3.41 17.90
N ASN A 281 -3.88 4.68 17.93
CA ASN A 281 -3.76 5.41 19.19
C ASN A 281 -5.09 6.10 19.52
N TYR A 282 -5.94 5.45 20.32
CA TYR A 282 -7.27 5.94 20.68
C TYR A 282 -7.23 7.22 21.52
N SER A 283 -6.09 7.58 22.12
CA SER A 283 -5.88 8.89 22.76
C SER A 283 -5.75 10.07 21.78
N LEU A 284 -5.75 9.81 20.48
CA LEU A 284 -5.68 10.82 19.42
C LEU A 284 -6.92 10.71 18.52
N PRO A 285 -7.39 11.81 17.91
CA PRO A 285 -8.42 11.72 16.88
C PRO A 285 -7.97 10.81 15.74
N PHE A 286 -8.90 10.04 15.18
CA PHE A 286 -8.73 9.29 13.95
C PHE A 286 -10.10 9.11 13.29
N GLN A 287 -10.14 8.54 12.09
CA GLN A 287 -11.36 8.07 11.43
C GLN A 287 -11.03 6.80 10.63
N PHE A 288 -11.75 5.71 10.87
CA PHE A 288 -11.62 4.49 10.09
C PHE A 288 -13.01 4.07 9.62
N ASN A 289 -13.28 4.31 8.34
CA ASN A 289 -14.53 3.96 7.69
C ASN A 289 -14.35 2.72 6.79
N ILE A 290 -15.26 1.76 6.90
CA ILE A 290 -15.38 0.64 5.97
C ILE A 290 -16.85 0.52 5.55
N SER A 291 -17.18 1.06 4.39
CA SER A 291 -18.52 0.99 3.80
C SER A 291 -18.48 0.13 2.52
N ASP A 292 -19.61 -0.44 2.10
CA ASP A 292 -19.76 -1.18 0.84
C ASP A 292 -18.54 -2.08 0.49
N THR A 293 -18.13 -2.91 1.45
CA THR A 293 -16.90 -3.71 1.38
C THR A 293 -17.21 -5.13 1.83
N ALA A 294 -16.68 -6.14 1.14
CA ALA A 294 -16.84 -7.54 1.47
C ALA A 294 -15.56 -8.13 2.09
N ILE A 295 -15.67 -8.93 3.16
CA ILE A 295 -14.54 -9.66 3.77
C ILE A 295 -14.95 -11.12 3.98
N TYR A 296 -14.46 -12.02 3.14
CA TYR A 296 -14.90 -13.42 3.08
C TYR A 296 -13.78 -14.44 3.16
N GLU A 297 -14.03 -15.52 3.91
CA GLU A 297 -13.17 -16.72 3.99
C GLU A 297 -11.70 -16.43 4.36
N CYS A 298 -11.42 -15.30 5.03
CA CYS A 298 -10.09 -14.89 5.46
C CYS A 298 -9.68 -15.55 6.79
N LEU A 299 -8.37 -15.75 6.99
CA LEU A 299 -7.84 -16.59 8.07
C LEU A 299 -6.76 -15.87 8.88
N ALA A 300 -6.88 -15.89 10.20
CA ALA A 300 -5.82 -15.50 11.14
C ALA A 300 -5.31 -16.72 11.90
N LYS A 301 -4.07 -17.13 11.65
CA LYS A 301 -3.47 -18.36 12.18
C LYS A 301 -2.39 -18.08 13.22
N HIS A 302 -2.29 -18.94 14.22
CA HIS A 302 -1.23 -18.90 15.21
C HIS A 302 0.14 -19.13 14.55
N SER A 303 1.12 -18.29 14.90
CA SER A 303 2.46 -18.32 14.33
C SER A 303 3.43 -19.08 15.25
N PRO A 304 3.84 -20.32 14.93
CA PRO A 304 4.78 -21.07 15.75
C PRO A 304 6.20 -20.47 15.73
N TYR A 305 6.44 -19.50 14.85
CA TYR A 305 7.73 -18.83 14.66
C TYR A 305 7.87 -17.52 15.45
N GLN A 306 6.79 -17.00 16.05
CA GLN A 306 6.76 -15.70 16.73
C GLN A 306 6.22 -15.80 18.15
N ALA A 307 6.81 -16.68 18.97
CA ALA A 307 6.42 -16.91 20.36
C ALA A 307 6.48 -15.68 21.30
N GLN A 308 6.99 -14.54 20.84
CA GLN A 308 7.06 -13.27 21.58
C GLN A 308 5.87 -12.32 21.31
N TYR A 309 4.97 -12.67 20.39
CA TYR A 309 3.76 -11.90 20.07
C TYR A 309 2.56 -12.83 19.97
N HIS A 310 1.40 -12.36 20.41
CA HIS A 310 0.16 -13.09 20.16
C HIS A 310 -0.20 -13.04 18.67
N SER A 311 -0.74 -14.16 18.19
CA SER A 311 -1.06 -14.42 16.78
C SER A 311 -2.26 -15.34 16.71
N GLY A 312 -2.94 -15.41 15.57
CA GLY A 312 -4.18 -16.17 15.40
C GLY A 312 -5.44 -15.41 15.84
N PHE A 313 -5.43 -14.07 15.86
CA PHE A 313 -6.58 -13.26 16.26
C PHE A 313 -7.13 -12.40 15.10
N GLY A 314 -8.45 -12.24 15.07
CA GLY A 314 -9.19 -11.41 14.11
C GLY A 314 -9.17 -11.97 12.70
N GLY A 315 -10.04 -12.95 12.42
CA GLY A 315 -10.05 -13.69 11.15
C GLY A 315 -10.31 -12.80 9.94
N GLY A 316 -11.20 -11.82 10.09
CA GLY A 316 -11.39 -10.73 9.13
C GLY A 316 -10.51 -9.53 9.50
N ILE A 317 -10.91 -8.83 10.57
CA ILE A 317 -10.26 -7.60 11.05
C ILE A 317 -9.67 -7.84 12.45
N PHE A 318 -8.48 -7.30 12.70
CA PHE A 318 -7.91 -7.16 14.05
C PHE A 318 -7.60 -5.69 14.34
N LEU A 319 -8.26 -5.14 15.38
CA LEU A 319 -8.03 -3.78 15.88
C LEU A 319 -7.19 -3.85 17.16
N THR A 320 -6.17 -3.02 17.28
CA THR A 320 -5.29 -2.98 18.46
C THR A 320 -4.69 -1.58 18.63
N GLY A 321 -4.11 -1.31 19.80
CA GLY A 321 -3.29 -0.12 20.02
C GLY A 321 -3.33 0.35 21.46
N ASN A 322 -3.33 1.66 21.68
CA ASN A 322 -3.15 2.25 23.02
C ASN A 322 -4.19 3.33 23.31
N GLY A 323 -4.54 3.50 24.59
CA GLY A 323 -5.58 4.42 25.05
C GLY A 323 -6.98 3.81 24.98
N ASP A 324 -7.94 4.47 25.63
CA ASP A 324 -9.33 4.03 25.67
C ASP A 324 -10.10 4.60 24.46
N TYR A 325 -10.90 3.77 23.79
CA TYR A 325 -11.80 4.23 22.73
C TYR A 325 -13.01 4.95 23.33
N ASP A 326 -13.34 6.13 22.80
CA ASP A 326 -14.55 6.88 23.10
C ASP A 326 -15.59 6.66 21.98
N PRO A 327 -16.66 5.86 22.21
CA PRO A 327 -17.68 5.58 21.19
C PRO A 327 -18.43 6.83 20.71
N SER A 328 -18.47 7.92 21.50
CA SER A 328 -19.16 9.15 21.12
C SER A 328 -18.47 9.92 19.98
N THR A 329 -17.25 9.51 19.61
CA THR A 329 -16.50 10.06 18.48
C THR A 329 -16.93 9.50 17.12
N GLU A 330 -17.68 8.39 17.08
CA GLU A 330 -18.02 7.61 15.88
C GLU A 330 -16.80 7.29 14.97
N SER A 331 -15.56 7.29 15.49
CA SER A 331 -14.35 7.15 14.66
C SER A 331 -14.07 5.76 14.11
N LEU A 332 -14.80 4.74 14.57
CA LEU A 332 -14.87 3.41 13.98
C LEU A 332 -16.25 3.24 13.34
N ASP A 333 -16.36 3.50 12.03
CA ASP A 333 -17.62 3.37 11.28
C ASP A 333 -17.49 2.37 10.13
N PHE A 334 -17.77 1.10 10.41
CA PHE A 334 -17.80 0.06 9.37
C PHE A 334 -19.24 -0.23 8.86
N ARG A 335 -20.18 0.72 9.00
CA ARG A 335 -21.58 0.56 8.55
C ARG A 335 -21.64 0.34 7.03
N GLY A 336 -22.12 -0.81 6.59
CA GLY A 336 -22.23 -1.24 5.20
C GLY A 336 -21.22 -2.30 4.73
N MET A 337 -20.27 -2.74 5.56
CA MET A 337 -19.44 -3.92 5.25
C MET A 337 -20.21 -5.24 5.39
N ASN A 338 -19.92 -6.21 4.53
CA ASN A 338 -20.42 -7.59 4.58
C ASN A 338 -19.25 -8.54 4.94
N ILE A 339 -19.34 -9.27 6.05
CA ILE A 339 -18.26 -10.09 6.60
C ILE A 339 -18.77 -11.51 6.88
N TYR A 340 -18.10 -12.53 6.33
CA TYR A 340 -18.59 -13.92 6.44
C TYR A 340 -17.49 -14.98 6.30
N GLY A 341 -17.60 -16.07 7.08
CA GLY A 341 -16.72 -17.25 6.97
C GLY A 341 -15.24 -17.04 7.35
N ASN A 342 -14.90 -15.93 8.01
CA ASN A 342 -13.53 -15.62 8.43
C ASN A 342 -13.17 -16.26 9.78
N VAL A 343 -12.04 -16.96 9.86
CA VAL A 343 -11.69 -17.80 11.01
C VAL A 343 -10.40 -17.33 11.67
N ALA A 344 -10.33 -17.42 13.00
CA ALA A 344 -9.18 -17.11 13.82
C ALA A 344 -8.86 -18.29 14.75
N ASP A 345 -7.58 -18.66 14.90
CA ASP A 345 -7.18 -19.78 15.76
C ASP A 345 -7.40 -19.52 17.26
N ASN A 346 -7.34 -18.25 17.71
CA ASN A 346 -7.29 -17.88 19.13
C ASN A 346 -8.37 -16.86 19.57
N GLY A 347 -9.06 -16.17 18.66
CA GLY A 347 -10.14 -15.24 19.04
C GLY A 347 -10.55 -14.24 17.94
N GLY A 348 -11.77 -13.73 18.00
CA GLY A 348 -12.35 -12.90 16.94
C GLY A 348 -12.66 -13.71 15.68
N GLN A 349 -13.49 -14.75 15.86
CA GLN A 349 -14.12 -15.50 14.77
C GLN A 349 -15.30 -14.69 14.22
N THR A 350 -15.63 -14.85 12.93
CA THR A 350 -16.74 -14.18 12.21
C THR A 350 -17.71 -13.31 13.03
N GLY A 351 -17.69 -11.99 12.85
CA GLY A 351 -18.95 -11.27 12.75
C GLY A 351 -18.97 -9.80 13.11
N GLU A 352 -20.10 -9.32 13.65
CA GLU A 352 -20.80 -8.23 12.96
C GLU A 352 -21.30 -7.05 13.89
N TYR A 353 -21.46 -5.80 13.39
CA TYR A 353 -21.84 -4.42 13.91
C TYR A 353 -21.38 -3.86 15.29
N ILE A 354 -20.51 -2.82 15.43
CA ILE A 354 -19.50 -2.08 14.60
C ILE A 354 -18.80 -2.88 13.50
N LYS A 355 -18.92 -4.20 13.56
CA LYS A 355 -18.02 -5.17 13.00
C LYS A 355 -18.45 -5.78 11.63
N GLY A 356 -19.65 -5.47 11.09
CA GLY A 356 -20.29 -6.10 9.89
C GLY A 356 -21.84 -6.23 9.97
N ASN A 357 -22.52 -7.05 9.14
CA ASN A 357 -23.98 -7.30 9.02
C ASN A 357 -24.91 -7.71 10.24
N TYR A 358 -24.56 -7.45 11.52
CA TYR A 358 -25.09 -8.12 12.75
C TYR A 358 -26.57 -7.97 13.01
N ASN A 359 -27.00 -8.82 13.93
CA ASN A 359 -28.12 -8.47 14.79
C ASN A 359 -27.89 -8.90 16.24
N ASP A 360 -28.06 -7.98 17.19
CA ASP A 360 -28.01 -8.23 18.65
C ASP A 360 -29.01 -9.30 19.14
N ARG A 361 -29.89 -9.76 18.25
CA ARG A 361 -30.91 -10.79 18.47
C ARG A 361 -30.65 -12.12 17.74
N TYR A 362 -29.81 -12.14 16.70
CA TYR A 362 -29.67 -13.29 15.80
C TYR A 362 -28.23 -13.74 15.55
N SER A 363 -27.26 -12.86 15.78
CA SER A 363 -25.84 -13.16 15.69
C SER A 363 -25.31 -13.71 17.01
N ASP A 364 -24.23 -14.49 16.95
CA ASP A 364 -23.60 -15.05 18.15
C ASP A 364 -22.75 -14.00 18.89
N PHE A 365 -22.51 -14.22 20.19
CA PHE A 365 -21.71 -13.29 21.00
C PHE A 365 -20.19 -13.45 20.78
N GLU A 366 -19.76 -14.65 20.35
CA GLU A 366 -18.37 -14.98 20.01
C GLU A 366 -17.92 -14.31 18.69
N GLU A 367 -18.87 -13.72 17.97
CA GLU A 367 -18.65 -13.07 16.68
C GLU A 367 -17.77 -11.83 16.77
N ILE A 368 -17.79 -11.08 17.89
CA ILE A 368 -16.74 -10.14 18.22
C ILE A 368 -16.49 -10.10 19.72
N GLU A 369 -15.22 -10.33 20.01
CA GLU A 369 -14.65 -10.43 21.34
C GLU A 369 -13.36 -9.62 21.39
N GLY A 370 -12.97 -9.25 22.60
CA GLY A 370 -11.67 -8.65 22.86
C GLY A 370 -11.36 -8.70 24.34
N ILE A 371 -10.24 -8.09 24.71
CA ILE A 371 -9.89 -7.86 26.11
C ILE A 371 -9.73 -6.37 26.36
N SER A 372 -10.05 -5.93 27.58
CA SER A 372 -9.85 -4.54 28.02
C SER A 372 -8.39 -4.28 28.38
N ALA A 373 -7.49 -4.32 27.40
CA ALA A 373 -6.05 -4.11 27.59
C ALA A 373 -5.43 -3.33 26.41
N ASP A 374 -4.42 -2.50 26.68
CA ASP A 374 -3.61 -1.88 25.63
C ASP A 374 -2.68 -2.90 24.94
N GLN A 375 -2.07 -2.51 23.82
CA GLN A 375 -1.20 -3.37 23.01
C GLN A 375 0.02 -3.87 23.79
N ILE A 376 0.55 -3.10 24.75
CA ILE A 376 1.71 -3.49 25.55
C ILE A 376 1.31 -4.57 26.55
N THR A 377 0.18 -4.38 27.23
CA THR A 377 -0.41 -5.31 28.19
C THR A 377 -0.83 -6.59 27.49
N PHE A 378 -1.56 -6.50 26.37
CA PHE A 378 -1.94 -7.63 25.53
C PHE A 378 -0.73 -8.50 25.18
N ASN A 379 0.35 -7.90 24.65
CA ASN A 379 1.61 -8.61 24.32
C ASN A 379 2.40 -9.15 25.53
N SER A 380 1.97 -8.89 26.77
CA SER A 380 2.63 -9.38 27.99
C SER A 380 1.86 -10.50 28.71
N LEU A 381 0.61 -10.76 28.31
CA LEU A 381 -0.22 -11.80 28.90
C LEU A 381 0.19 -13.20 28.41
N SER A 382 -0.27 -14.26 29.09
CA SER A 382 -0.28 -15.59 28.49
C SER A 382 -1.50 -15.73 27.57
N LEU A 383 -1.46 -16.68 26.63
CA LEU A 383 -2.63 -17.00 25.79
C LEU A 383 -3.84 -17.42 26.65
N GLU A 384 -3.59 -18.20 27.71
CA GLU A 384 -4.60 -18.60 28.71
C GLU A 384 -5.23 -17.37 29.39
N SER A 385 -4.42 -16.40 29.85
CA SER A 385 -4.94 -15.17 30.46
C SER A 385 -5.67 -14.26 29.47
N ILE A 386 -5.35 -14.30 28.17
CA ILE A 386 -6.16 -13.62 27.15
C ILE A 386 -7.51 -14.31 27.01
N GLN A 387 -7.53 -15.63 26.88
CA GLN A 387 -8.76 -16.44 26.77
C GLN A 387 -9.66 -16.33 28.01
N GLU A 388 -9.10 -16.21 29.22
CA GLU A 388 -9.86 -15.95 30.45
C GLU A 388 -10.45 -14.53 30.54
N GLN A 389 -9.82 -13.54 29.89
CA GLN A 389 -10.27 -12.14 29.89
C GLN A 389 -11.14 -11.79 28.66
N GLN A 390 -11.24 -12.70 27.70
CA GLN A 390 -11.94 -12.50 26.44
C GLN A 390 -13.45 -12.38 26.69
N ALA A 391 -14.02 -11.26 26.26
CA ALA A 391 -15.42 -10.93 26.46
C ALA A 391 -16.05 -10.41 25.16
N PRO A 392 -17.34 -10.72 24.90
CA PRO A 392 -18.10 -10.12 23.81
C PRO A 392 -18.11 -8.59 23.91
N LEU A 393 -17.70 -7.88 22.86
CA LEU A 393 -17.60 -6.41 22.92
C LEU A 393 -18.94 -5.69 22.75
N GLN A 394 -20.04 -6.42 22.47
CA GLN A 394 -21.38 -5.85 22.27
C GLN A 394 -21.78 -4.87 23.40
N GLN A 395 -21.62 -5.28 24.66
CA GLN A 395 -22.02 -4.47 25.82
C GLN A 395 -21.21 -3.16 25.98
N TYR A 396 -20.06 -3.03 25.32
CA TYR A 396 -19.24 -1.82 25.32
C TYR A 396 -19.67 -0.82 24.23
N TRP A 397 -20.53 -1.23 23.29
CA TRP A 397 -20.99 -0.42 22.16
C TRP A 397 -22.50 -0.15 22.15
N ASP A 398 -23.29 -0.82 23.01
CA ASP A 398 -24.72 -0.57 23.23
C ASP A 398 -25.05 0.80 23.90
N ILE A 399 -24.09 1.72 24.01
CA ILE A 399 -24.22 3.03 24.70
C ILE A 399 -24.30 4.20 23.70
N ILE A 400 -25.27 4.15 22.78
CA ILE A 400 -25.76 5.32 22.00
C ILE A 400 -27.28 5.28 21.89
#